data_AF-A0ABD7V1U2-F1
#
_entry.id   AF-A0ABD7V1U2-F1
#
_cell.length_a   1.000
_cell.length_b   1.000
_cell.length_c   1.000
_cell.angle_alpha   90.00
_cell.angle_beta   90.00
_cell.angle_gamma   90.00
#
_symmetry.space_group_name_H-M   'P 1'
#
loop_
_entity.id
_entity.type
_entity.pdbx_description
1 polymer ?
#
loop_
_entity_poly.entity_id
_entity_poly.type
_entity_poly.pdbx_seq_one_letter_code
_entity_poly.pdbx_strand_id
1 'polypeptide(L)' 'MAIDPNRSKAVAEVVRQHPVMSLIAVSPGIAVFVVLLLLDQTFLAILFAILAVGGGLYLLTRKR' A
#
# COMPACT_ATOMS: atom_id res chain seq x y z
N MET A 1 5.40 -18.06 4.71
CA MET A 1 4.33 -18.48 3.77
C MET A 1 4.69 -17.95 2.39
N ALA A 2 5.22 -18.81 1.51
CA ALA A 2 5.49 -18.43 0.12
C ALA A 2 4.14 -18.19 -0.57
N ILE A 3 3.98 -17.02 -1.20
CA ILE A 3 2.76 -16.74 -1.97
C ILE A 3 2.86 -17.57 -3.24
N ASP A 4 1.84 -18.39 -3.50
CA ASP A 4 1.75 -19.18 -4.72
C ASP A 4 1.80 -18.23 -5.94
N PRO A 5 2.74 -18.41 -6.88
CA PRO A 5 2.86 -17.54 -8.05
C PRO A 5 1.60 -17.50 -8.92
N ASN A 6 0.76 -18.54 -8.92
CA ASN A 6 -0.53 -18.51 -9.61
C ASN A 6 -1.51 -17.54 -8.95
N ARG A 7 -1.51 -17.44 -7.62
CA ARG A 7 -2.37 -16.47 -6.92
C ARG A 7 -1.93 -15.03 -7.18
N SER A 8 -0.62 -14.76 -7.20
CA SER A 8 -0.10 -13.42 -7.53
C SER A 8 -0.53 -12.95 -8.93
N LYS A 9 -0.52 -13.86 -9.92
CA LYS A 9 -0.97 -13.55 -11.28
C LYS A 9 -2.47 -13.24 -11.33
N ALA A 10 -3.29 -14.05 -10.66
CA ALA A 10 -4.73 -13.81 -10.56
C ALA A 10 -5.06 -12.45 -9.92
N VAL A 11 -4.35 -12.07 -8.85
CA VAL A 11 -4.54 -10.74 -8.22
C VAL A 11 -4.16 -9.61 -9.19
N ALA A 12 -3.05 -9.76 -9.94
CA ALA A 12 -2.64 -8.77 -10.93
C ALA A 12 -3.65 -8.61 -12.07
N GLU A 13 -4.26 -9.72 -12.51
CA GLU A 13 -5.34 -9.73 -13.52
C GLU A 13 -6.58 -8.96 -13.02
N VAL A 14 -7.00 -9.21 -11.77
CA VAL A 14 -8.14 -8.53 -11.14
C VAL A 14 -7.88 -7.03 -10.98
N VAL A 15 -6.67 -6.65 -10.57
CA VAL A 15 -6.30 -5.23 -10.45
C VAL A 15 -6.29 -4.53 -11.81
N ARG A 16 -5.85 -5.22 -12.87
CA ARG A 16 -5.92 -4.69 -14.25
C ARG A 16 -7.36 -4.49 -14.71
N GLN A 17 -8.26 -5.41 -14.40
CA GLN A 17 -9.67 -5.32 -14.79
C GLN A 17 -10.45 -4.34 -13.89
N HIS A 18 -10.06 -4.19 -12.63
CA HIS A 18 -10.73 -3.35 -11.63
C HIS A 18 -9.69 -2.51 -10.85
N PRO A 19 -9.17 -1.42 -11.44
CA PRO A 19 -8.13 -0.60 -10.80
C PRO A 19 -8.58 0.02 -9.47
N VAL A 20 -9.89 0.20 -9.28
CA VAL A 20 -10.52 0.61 -8.01
C VAL A 20 -10.15 -0.32 -6.84
N MET A 21 -9.92 -1.60 -7.08
CA MET A 21 -9.54 -2.54 -6.00
C MET A 21 -8.23 -2.13 -5.32
N SER A 22 -7.28 -1.56 -6.07
CA SER A 22 -6.04 -1.02 -5.50
C SER A 22 -6.29 0.15 -4.56
N LEU A 23 -7.23 1.04 -4.90
CA LEU A 23 -7.60 2.16 -4.04
C LEU A 23 -8.23 1.66 -2.73
N ILE A 24 -9.10 0.65 -2.80
CA ILE A 24 -9.70 0.05 -1.60
C ILE A 24 -8.61 -0.55 -0.70
N ALA A 25 -7.66 -1.28 -1.27
CA ALA A 25 -6.58 -1.88 -0.51
C ALA A 25 -5.66 -0.84 0.17
N VAL A 26 -5.39 0.29 -0.49
CA VAL A 26 -4.53 1.37 0.04
C VAL A 26 -5.32 2.35 0.93
N SER A 27 -6.65 2.33 0.88
CA SER A 27 -7.53 3.29 1.58
C SER A 27 -7.28 3.42 3.09
N PRO A 28 -6.96 2.36 3.87
CA PRO A 28 -6.69 2.54 5.30
C PRO A 28 -5.44 3.38 5.55
N GLY A 29 -4.40 3.23 4.71
CA GLY A 29 -3.19 4.04 4.80
C GLY A 29 -3.44 5.49 4.45
N ILE A 30 -4.28 5.76 3.44
CA ILE A 30 -4.70 7.11 3.07
C ILE A 30 -5.48 7.76 4.22
N ALA A 31 -6.41 7.02 4.84
CA ALA A 31 -7.19 7.52 5.98
C ALA A 31 -6.27 7.95 7.14
N VAL A 32 -5.31 7.11 7.52
CA VAL A 32 -4.32 7.44 8.57
C VAL A 32 -3.50 8.68 8.19
N PHE A 33 -3.02 8.76 6.95
CA PHE A 33 -2.24 9.91 6.48
C PHE A 33 -3.05 11.22 6.55
N VAL A 34 -4.31 11.21 6.09
CA VAL A 34 -5.21 12.37 6.16
C VAL A 34 -5.48 12.77 7.61
N VAL A 35 -5.72 11.81 8.50
CA VAL A 35 -5.92 12.08 9.94
C VAL A 35 -4.70 12.77 10.55
N LEU A 36 -3.48 12.34 10.22
CA LEU A 36 -2.26 12.97 10.71
C LEU A 36 -2.15 14.43 10.24
N LEU A 37 -2.51 14.72 8.99
CA LEU A 37 -2.53 16.09 8.48
C LEU A 37 -3.59 16.95 9.17
N LEU A 38 -4.78 16.42 9.42
CA LEU A 38 -5.85 17.13 10.13
C LEU A 38 -5.47 17.48 11.57
N LEU A 39 -4.58 16.70 12.18
CA LEU A 39 -4.06 16.93 13.54
C LEU A 39 -2.79 17.81 13.55
N ASP A 40 -2.46 18.44 12.43
CA ASP A 40 -1.24 19.23 12.20
C ASP A 40 0.06 18.46 12.50
N GLN A 41 0.00 17.13 12.45
CA GLN A 41 1.14 16.23 12.69
C GLN A 41 1.95 16.05 11.40
N THR A 42 2.35 17.16 10.76
CA THR A 42 3.00 17.17 9.45
C THR A 42 4.27 16.29 9.43
N PHE A 43 5.09 16.36 10.48
CA PHE A 43 6.28 15.52 10.60
C PHE A 43 5.95 14.02 10.62
N LEU A 44 4.95 13.62 11.42
CA LEU A 44 4.51 12.22 11.50
C LEU A 44 3.85 11.75 10.20
N ALA A 45 3.09 12.63 9.52
CA ALA A 45 2.50 12.33 8.22
C ALA A 45 3.59 12.02 7.18
N ILE A 46 4.65 12.84 7.12
CA ILE A 46 5.79 12.63 6.23
C ILE A 46 6.51 11.32 6.58
N LEU A 47 6.80 11.08 7.85
CA LEU A 47 7.45 9.85 8.29
C LEU A 47 6.61 8.62 7.94
N PHE A 48 5.30 8.68 8.19
CA PHE A 48 4.36 7.62 7.82
C PHE A 48 4.35 7.37 6.31
N ALA A 49 4.31 8.41 5.49
CA ALA A 49 4.34 8.27 4.03
C ALA A 49 5.64 7.59 3.56
N ILE A 50 6.79 7.99 4.11
CA ILE A 50 8.09 7.37 3.79
C ILE A 50 8.10 5.90 4.19
N LEU A 51 7.60 5.56 5.39
CA LEU A 51 7.54 4.18 5.87
C LEU A 51 6.54 3.33 5.08
N ALA A 52 5.40 3.89 4.70
CA ALA A 52 4.39 3.19 3.91
C ALA A 52 4.92 2.88 2.50
N VAL A 53 5.55 3.86 1.84
CA VAL A 53 6.14 3.67 0.51
C VAL A 53 7.37 2.77 0.59
N GLY A 54 8.30 3.06 1.52
CA GLY A 54 9.53 2.29 1.70
C GLY A 54 9.27 0.85 2.13
N GLY A 55 8.35 0.64 3.07
CA GLY A 55 7.90 -0.69 3.49
C GLY A 55 7.21 -1.44 2.37
N GLY A 56 6.34 -0.76 1.60
CA GLY A 56 5.70 -1.34 0.42
C GLY A 56 6.72 -1.81 -0.62
N LEU A 57 7.68 -0.93 -0.99
CA LEU A 57 8.76 -1.26 -1.92
C LEU A 57 9.65 -2.39 -1.41
N TYR A 58 10.06 -2.35 -0.14
CA TYR A 58 10.87 -3.39 0.46
C TYR A 58 10.17 -4.76 0.44
N LEU A 59 8.88 -4.81 0.77
CA LEU A 59 8.11 -6.07 0.72
C LEU A 59 7.94 -6.58 -0.72
N LEU A 60 7.81 -5.67 -1.69
CA LEU A 60 7.76 -6.02 -3.12
C LEU A 60 9.10 -6.53 -3.65
N THR A 61 10.23 -5.96 -3.22
CA THR A 61 11.57 -6.35 -3.69
C THR A 61 12.13 -7.56 -2.97
N ARG A 62 11.78 -7.77 -1.69
CA ARG A 62 12.26 -8.90 -0.87
C ARG A 62 11.83 -10.28 -1.39
N LYS A 63 10.79 -10.34 -2.22
CA LYS A 63 10.25 -11.60 -2.79
C LYS A 63 10.62 -11.84 -4.25
N ARG A 64 11.36 -10.92 -4.89
CA ARG A 64 12.06 -11.21 -6.14
C ARG A 64 13.38 -11.91 -5.83
#